data_AF-A0A3D0Y630-F1
#
_entry.id   AF-A0A3D0Y630-F1
#
_cell.length_a   1.000
_cell.length_b   1.000
_cell.length_c   1.000
_cell.angle_alpha   90.00
_cell.angle_beta   90.00
_cell.angle_gamma   90.00
#
_symmetry.space_group_name_H-M   'P 1'
#
loop_
_entity.id
_entity.type
_entity.pdbx_description
1 polymer ?
#
loop_
_entity_poly.entity_id
_entity_poly.type
_entity_poly.pdbx_seq_one_letter_code
_entity_poly.pdbx_strand_id
1 'polypeptide(L)'
;MENFNNFLFWWSVVSTVFGVLFLIANVAQLVAYIKEKSLILKEKEIHKGQVKVWQHHAQGVQMGLFILTQGKYSTVDDLREAVKGLQQSAQSLYISLNEERLFTDQEIKDKQLQKEKETQEMLAGLKTTN
;
A
#
# COMPACT_ATOMS: atom_id res chain seq x y z
N MET A 1 62.39 2.37 14.46
CA MET A 1 61.25 3.31 14.50
C MET A 1 60.52 3.38 13.17
N GLU A 2 61.17 3.28 12.01
CA GLU A 2 60.52 3.33 10.68
C GLU A 2 59.41 2.29 10.46
N ASN A 3 59.60 1.03 10.88
CA ASN A 3 58.59 -0.02 10.71
C ASN A 3 57.27 0.27 11.44
N PHE A 4 57.32 0.99 12.57
CA PHE A 4 56.13 1.36 13.34
C PHE A 4 55.35 2.49 12.65
N ASN A 5 56.06 3.47 12.09
CA ASN A 5 55.44 4.57 11.33
C ASN A 5 54.78 4.07 10.04
N ASN A 6 55.40 3.12 9.34
CA ASN A 6 54.81 2.47 8.17
C ASN A 6 53.54 1.68 8.51
N PHE A 7 53.53 0.97 9.64
CA PHE A 7 52.34 0.26 10.12
C PHE A 7 51.19 1.21 10.45
N LEU A 8 51.44 2.29 11.18
CA LEU A 8 50.42 3.29 11.54
C LEU A 8 49.83 3.98 10.31
N PHE A 9 50.67 4.28 9.30
CA PHE A 9 50.21 4.88 8.05
C PHE A 9 49.26 3.94 7.29
N TRP A 10 49.65 2.68 7.09
CA TRP A 10 48.77 1.70 6.42
C TRP A 10 47.51 1.40 7.22
N TRP A 11 47.60 1.33 8.54
CA TRP A 11 46.44 1.16 9.42
C TRP A 11 45.46 2.33 9.28
N SER A 12 45.95 3.57 9.22
CA SER A 12 45.14 4.77 8.98
C SER A 12 44.43 4.74 7.62
N VAL A 13 45.12 4.28 6.57
CA VAL A 13 44.53 4.13 5.23
C VAL A 13 43.42 3.08 5.25
N VAL A 14 43.69 1.91 5.83
CA VAL A 14 42.72 0.82 5.94
C VAL A 14 41.50 1.23 6.75
N SER A 15 41.69 1.88 7.91
CA SER A 15 40.58 2.36 8.73
C SER A 15 39.72 3.41 8.03
N THR A 16 40.34 4.27 7.21
CA THR A 16 39.61 5.28 6.43
C THR A 16 38.77 4.63 5.34
N VAL A 17 39.32 3.63 4.63
CA VAL A 17 38.57 2.87 3.61
C VAL A 17 37.38 2.13 4.24
N PHE A 18 37.59 1.44 5.37
CA PHE A 18 36.50 0.81 6.10
C PHE A 18 35.46 1.81 6.60
N GLY A 19 35.89 2.97 7.11
CA GLY A 19 34.98 4.04 7.54
C GLY A 19 34.08 4.53 6.42
N VAL A 20 34.63 4.73 5.22
CA VAL A 20 33.85 5.15 4.03
C VAL A 20 32.87 4.05 3.61
N LEU A 21 33.29 2.78 3.60
CA LEU A 21 32.40 1.66 3.27
C LEU A 21 31.25 1.53 4.26
N PHE A 22 31.52 1.64 5.56
CA PHE A 22 30.47 1.63 6.58
C PHE A 22 29.52 2.81 6.45
N LEU A 23 30.02 3.99 6.10
CA LEU A 23 29.18 5.17 5.89
C LEU A 23 28.22 4.95 4.71
N ILE A 24 28.73 4.45 3.58
CA ILE A 24 27.91 4.14 2.40
C ILE A 24 26.83 3.09 2.76
N ALA A 25 27.21 2.02 3.47
CA ALA A 25 26.28 0.98 3.89
C ALA A 25 25.16 1.52 4.80
N ASN A 26 25.50 2.36 5.78
CA ASN A 26 24.53 2.96 6.69
C ASN A 26 23.58 3.92 5.96
N VAL A 27 24.09 4.74 5.04
CA VAL A 27 23.25 5.63 4.21
C VAL A 27 22.29 4.81 3.35
N ALA A 28 22.76 3.74 2.72
CA ALA A 28 21.90 2.86 1.92
C ALA A 28 20.79 2.20 2.76
N GLN A 29 21.12 1.69 3.94
CA GLN A 29 20.14 1.11 4.87
C GLN A 29 19.10 2.14 5.32
N LEU A 30 19.54 3.37 5.65
CA LEU A 30 18.64 4.44 6.06
C LEU A 30 17.66 4.82 4.93
N VAL A 31 18.15 4.94 3.69
CA VAL A 31 17.31 5.25 2.53
C VAL A 31 16.31 4.13 2.26
N ALA A 32 16.72 2.87 2.35
CA ALA A 32 15.83 1.72 2.20
C ALA A 32 14.72 1.74 3.27
N TYR A 33 15.07 1.98 4.53
CA TYR A 33 14.13 2.06 5.63
C TYR A 33 13.11 3.20 5.48
N ILE A 34 13.55 4.39 5.04
CA ILE A 34 12.65 5.53 4.80
C ILE A 34 11.68 5.21 3.65
N LYS A 35 12.18 4.60 2.57
CA LYS A 35 11.32 4.18 1.45
C LYS A 35 10.24 3.22 1.92
N GLU A 36 10.62 2.17 2.63
CA GLU A 36 9.68 1.15 3.13
C GLU A 36 8.60 1.77 4.03
N LYS A 37 9.00 2.61 5.00
CA LYS A 37 8.05 3.30 5.88
C LYS A 37 7.11 4.23 5.11
N SER A 38 7.59 4.92 4.08
CA SER A 38 6.76 5.79 3.25
C SER A 38 5.74 5.03 2.41
N LEU A 39 6.09 3.83 1.93
CA LEU A 39 5.18 2.97 1.17
C LEU A 39 4.06 2.44 2.07
N ILE A 40 4.40 1.96 3.27
CA ILE A 40 3.42 1.48 4.25
C ILE A 40 2.43 2.58 4.65
N LEU A 41 2.91 3.82 4.82
CA LEU A 41 2.04 4.95 5.17
C LEU A 41 1.12 5.32 4.01
N LYS A 42 1.62 5.33 2.77
CA LYS A 42 0.81 5.60 1.58
C LYS A 42 -0.29 4.55 1.39
N GLU A 43 0.02 3.27 1.55
CA GLU A 43 -0.98 2.20 1.48
C GLU A 43 -2.08 2.39 2.55
N LYS A 44 -1.70 2.71 3.78
CA LYS A 44 -2.66 2.99 4.86
C LYS A 44 -3.55 4.20 4.56
N GLU A 45 -3.00 5.25 3.97
CA GLU A 45 -3.77 6.45 3.60
C GLU A 45 -4.77 6.16 2.49
N ILE A 46 -4.39 5.40 1.48
CA ILE A 46 -5.28 4.97 0.38
C ILE A 46 -6.44 4.15 0.95
N HIS A 47 -6.14 3.14 1.77
CA HIS A 47 -7.17 2.28 2.36
C HIS A 47 -8.12 3.08 3.27
N LYS A 48 -7.58 4.01 4.06
CA LYS A 48 -8.39 4.93 4.88
C LYS A 48 -9.28 5.83 4.03
N GLY A 49 -8.79 6.30 2.88
CA GLY A 49 -9.57 7.08 1.92
C GLY A 49 -10.75 6.29 1.36
N GLN A 50 -10.53 5.04 0.95
CA GLN A 50 -11.57 4.16 0.41
C GLN A 50 -12.65 3.83 1.44
N VAL A 51 -12.27 3.48 2.67
CA VAL A 51 -13.23 3.24 3.76
C VAL A 51 -14.08 4.49 4.03
N LYS A 52 -13.50 5.69 3.93
CA LYS A 52 -14.24 6.94 4.11
C LYS A 52 -15.27 7.16 2.99
N VAL A 53 -14.95 6.79 1.74
CA VAL A 53 -15.90 6.82 0.62
C VAL A 53 -17.06 5.87 0.87
N TRP A 54 -16.79 4.65 1.33
CA TRP A 54 -17.85 3.69 1.68
C TRP A 54 -18.73 4.19 2.82
N GLN A 55 -18.12 4.75 3.86
CA GLN A 55 -18.86 5.35 4.98
C GLN A 55 -19.77 6.49 4.50
N HIS A 56 -19.29 7.35 3.60
CA HIS A 56 -20.09 8.44 3.05
C HIS A 56 -21.31 7.93 2.28
N HIS A 57 -21.14 6.93 1.40
CA HIS A 57 -22.27 6.33 0.67
C HIS A 57 -23.22 5.58 1.59
N ALA A 58 -22.71 4.81 2.57
CA ALA A 58 -23.53 4.12 3.56
C ALA A 58 -24.34 5.09 4.42
N GLN A 59 -23.75 6.23 4.80
CA GLN A 59 -24.45 7.28 5.54
C GLN A 59 -25.53 7.95 4.69
N GLY A 60 -25.29 8.14 3.38
CA GLY A 60 -26.31 8.59 2.43
C GLY A 60 -27.51 7.64 2.37
N VAL A 61 -27.26 6.33 2.32
CA VAL A 61 -28.31 5.30 2.40
C VAL A 61 -29.05 5.34 3.73
N GLN A 62 -28.33 5.41 4.85
CA GLN A 62 -28.94 5.49 6.18
C GLN A 62 -29.84 6.74 6.32
N MET A 63 -29.37 7.90 5.87
CA MET A 63 -30.14 9.14 5.93
C MET A 63 -31.36 9.07 5.02
N GLY A 64 -31.22 8.54 3.79
CA GLY A 64 -32.35 8.34 2.88
C GLY A 64 -33.43 7.43 3.48
N LEU A 65 -33.04 6.32 4.11
CA LEU A 65 -33.96 5.43 4.82
C LEU A 65 -34.62 6.12 6.00
N PHE A 66 -33.88 6.91 6.78
CA PHE A 66 -34.44 7.68 7.89
C PHE A 66 -35.45 8.73 7.43
N ILE A 67 -35.23 9.39 6.29
CA ILE A 67 -36.20 10.33 5.72
C ILE A 67 -37.45 9.55 5.24
N LEU A 68 -37.28 8.37 4.63
CA LEU A 68 -38.38 7.48 4.23
C LEU A 68 -39.26 7.06 5.41
N THR A 69 -38.68 6.79 6.58
CA THR A 69 -39.46 6.39 7.76
C THR A 69 -40.26 7.54 8.40
N GLN A 70 -39.95 8.80 8.09
CA GLN A 70 -40.72 9.93 8.61
C GLN A 70 -42.10 10.08 7.96
N GLY A 71 -42.36 9.40 6.83
CA GLY A 71 -43.67 9.38 6.18
C GLY A 71 -44.14 10.74 5.66
N LYS A 72 -43.25 11.73 5.55
CA LYS A 72 -43.56 13.10 5.09
C LYS A 72 -43.56 13.19 3.57
N TYR A 73 -44.40 12.38 2.92
CA TYR A 73 -44.53 12.35 1.46
C TYR A 73 -45.93 12.84 1.08
N SER A 74 -45.99 13.84 0.19
CA SER A 74 -47.26 14.40 -0.27
C SER A 74 -47.84 13.58 -1.42
N THR A 75 -46.98 12.96 -2.23
CA THR A 75 -47.36 12.16 -3.38
C THR A 75 -46.53 10.87 -3.49
N VAL A 76 -47.03 9.92 -4.28
CA VAL A 76 -46.28 8.69 -4.62
C VAL A 76 -45.01 9.02 -5.42
N ASP A 77 -45.01 10.12 -6.17
CA ASP A 77 -43.84 10.54 -6.94
C ASP A 77 -42.71 11.06 -6.04
N ASP A 78 -43.02 11.71 -4.92
CA ASP A 78 -42.02 12.11 -3.92
C ASP A 78 -41.31 10.88 -3.33
N LEU A 79 -42.06 9.81 -3.07
CA LEU A 79 -41.51 8.54 -2.59
C LEU A 79 -40.60 7.89 -3.64
N ARG A 80 -41.03 7.89 -4.92
CA ARG A 80 -40.21 7.37 -6.03
C ARG A 80 -38.90 8.13 -6.16
N GLU A 81 -38.93 9.45 -6.03
CA GLU A 81 -37.72 10.28 -6.14
C GLU A 81 -36.77 10.06 -4.96
N ALA A 82 -37.30 9.92 -3.75
CA ALA A 82 -36.52 9.55 -2.58
C ALA A 82 -35.84 8.16 -2.72
N VAL A 83 -36.57 7.17 -3.25
CA VAL A 83 -36.03 5.83 -3.52
C VAL A 83 -34.94 5.86 -4.61
N LYS A 84 -35.08 6.68 -5.65
CA LYS A 84 -34.03 6.85 -6.67
C LYS A 84 -32.74 7.40 -6.08
N GLY A 85 -32.81 8.41 -5.20
CA GLY A 85 -31.62 8.95 -4.53
C GLY A 85 -30.90 7.92 -3.66
N LEU A 86 -31.68 7.07 -2.98
CA LEU A 86 -31.18 5.90 -2.24
C LEU A 86 -30.50 4.88 -3.15
N GLN A 87 -31.13 4.54 -4.27
CA GLN A 87 -30.60 3.59 -5.24
C GLN A 87 -29.25 4.06 -5.81
N GLN A 88 -29.10 5.36 -6.10
CA GLN A 88 -27.82 5.91 -6.57
C GLN A 88 -26.71 5.73 -5.53
N SER A 89 -26.98 6.05 -4.27
CA SER A 89 -26.01 5.90 -3.18
C SER A 89 -25.63 4.43 -2.95
N ALA A 90 -26.61 3.52 -3.02
CA ALA A 90 -26.38 2.08 -2.91
C ALA A 90 -25.59 1.53 -4.11
N GLN A 91 -25.89 1.99 -5.32
CA GLN A 91 -25.20 1.58 -6.53
C GLN A 91 -23.73 2.04 -6.53
N SER A 92 -23.46 3.28 -6.12
CA SER A 92 -22.09 3.78 -5.98
C SER A 92 -21.30 2.99 -4.93
N LEU A 93 -21.93 2.64 -3.80
CA LEU A 93 -21.31 1.78 -2.79
C LEU A 93 -20.99 0.38 -3.35
N TYR A 94 -21.93 -0.23 -4.09
CA TYR A 94 -21.75 -1.53 -4.72
C TYR A 94 -20.60 -1.54 -5.74
N ILE A 95 -20.54 -0.52 -6.61
CA ILE A 95 -19.46 -0.39 -7.59
C ILE A 95 -18.11 -0.24 -6.88
N SER A 96 -18.01 0.65 -5.90
CA SER A 96 -16.75 0.89 -5.18
C SER A 96 -16.25 -0.35 -4.42
N LEU A 97 -17.15 -1.14 -3.83
CA LEU A 97 -16.78 -2.40 -3.17
C LEU A 97 -16.32 -3.48 -4.16
N ASN A 98 -16.94 -3.55 -5.34
CA ASN A 98 -16.54 -4.50 -6.37
C ASN A 98 -15.21 -4.14 -7.03
N GLU A 99 -14.98 -2.85 -7.29
CA GLU A 99 -13.68 -2.38 -7.78
C GLU A 99 -12.57 -2.77 -6.80
N GLU A 100 -12.76 -2.52 -5.50
CA GLU A 100 -11.78 -2.91 -4.49
C GLU A 100 -11.51 -4.42 -4.45
N ARG A 101 -12.57 -5.23 -4.57
CA ARG A 101 -12.44 -6.69 -4.64
C ARG A 101 -11.63 -7.12 -5.85
N LEU A 102 -11.89 -6.54 -7.03
CA LEU A 102 -11.15 -6.84 -8.25
C LEU A 102 -9.68 -6.43 -8.14
N PHE A 103 -9.39 -5.27 -7.55
CA PHE A 103 -8.01 -4.84 -7.28
C PHE A 103 -7.31 -5.80 -6.32
N THR A 104 -7.98 -6.21 -5.23
CA THR A 104 -7.42 -7.17 -4.26
C THR A 104 -7.11 -8.52 -4.91
N ASP A 105 -8.01 -9.05 -5.75
CA ASP A 105 -7.80 -10.32 -6.45
C ASP A 105 -6.64 -10.23 -7.45
N GLN A 106 -6.49 -9.09 -8.12
CA GLN A 106 -5.39 -8.84 -9.06
C GLN A 106 -4.05 -8.75 -8.33
N GLU A 107 -3.97 -8.01 -7.22
CA GLU A 107 -2.76 -7.90 -6.39
C GLU A 107 -2.33 -9.26 -5.83
N ILE A 108 -3.29 -10.10 -5.41
CA ILE A 108 -3.00 -11.46 -4.92
C ILE A 108 -2.38 -12.30 -6.03
N LYS A 109 -2.92 -12.25 -7.25
CA LYS A 109 -2.37 -12.96 -8.42
C LYS A 109 -0.97 -12.48 -8.77
N ASP A 110 -0.75 -11.17 -8.77
CA ASP A 110 0.56 -10.60 -9.10
C ASP A 110 1.61 -10.99 -8.05
N LYS A 111 1.25 -10.99 -6.76
CA LYS A 111 2.13 -11.48 -5.67
C LYS A 111 2.44 -12.97 -5.81
N GLN A 112 1.50 -13.80 -6.24
CA GLN A 112 1.73 -15.23 -6.48
C GLN A 112 2.70 -15.42 -7.66
N LEU A 113 2.47 -14.73 -8.77
CA LEU A 113 3.32 -14.79 -9.96
C LEU A 113 4.76 -14.33 -9.65
N GLN A 114 4.91 -13.30 -8.82
CA GLN A 114 6.23 -12.79 -8.42
C GLN A 114 6.99 -13.81 -7.56
N LYS A 115 6.32 -14.45 -6.59
CA LYS A 115 6.92 -15.53 -5.79
C LYS A 115 7.30 -16.73 -6.63
N GLU A 116 6.49 -17.08 -7.63
CA GLU A 116 6.82 -18.16 -8.57
C GLU A 116 8.06 -17.82 -9.39
N LYS A 117 8.16 -16.58 -9.90
CA LYS A 117 9.36 -16.09 -10.61
C LYS A 117 10.60 -16.12 -9.73
N GLU A 118 10.53 -15.58 -8.50
CA GLU A 118 11.65 -15.61 -7.54
C GLU A 118 12.09 -17.04 -7.23
N THR A 119 11.13 -17.97 -7.07
CA THR A 119 11.42 -19.38 -6.84
C THR A 119 12.09 -20.02 -8.06
N GLN A 120 11.62 -19.72 -9.28
CA GLN A 120 12.24 -20.20 -10.51
C GLN A 120 13.65 -19.64 -10.71
N GLU A 121 13.88 -18.37 -10.41
CA GLU A 121 15.20 -17.72 -10.48
C GLU A 121 16.18 -18.33 -9.48
N MET A 122 15.74 -18.61 -8.24
CA MET A 122 16.56 -19.34 -7.26
C MET A 122 16.92 -20.76 -7.76
N LEU A 123 15.95 -21.50 -8.30
CA LEU A 123 16.18 -22.84 -8.85
C LEU A 123 17.10 -22.83 -10.08
N ALA A 124 17.00 -21.80 -10.93
CA ALA A 124 17.85 -21.62 -12.10
C ALA A 124 19.29 -21.24 -11.69
N GLY A 125 19.46 -20.34 -10.70
CA GLY A 125 20.77 -19.96 -10.18
C GLY A 125 21.51 -21.11 -9.47
N LEU A 126 20.78 -22.03 -8.83
CA LEU A 126 21.33 -23.26 -8.25
C LEU A 126 21.76 -24.29 -9.31
N LYS A 127 21.15 -24.27 -10.50
CA LYS A 127 21.52 -25.16 -11.61
C LYS A 127 22.76 -24.69 -12.37
N THR A 128 23.07 -23.40 -12.36
CA THR A 128 24.25 -22.84 -13.05
C THR A 128 25.52 -22.83 -12.20
N THR A 129 25.42 -23.15 -10.91
CA THR A 129 26.55 -23.20 -9.96
C THR A 129 27.05 -24.62 -9.65
N ASN A 130 26.45 -25.65 -10.24
CA ASN A 130 26.96 -27.03 -10.29
C ASN A 130 27.46 -27.37 -11.69
#